data_AF-A0A7C3GRT2-F1
#
_entry.id   AF-A0A7C3GRT2-F1
#
_cell.length_a   1.000
_cell.length_b   1.000
_cell.length_c   1.000
_cell.angle_alpha   90.00
_cell.angle_beta   90.00
_cell.angle_gamma   90.00
#
_symmetry.space_group_name_H-M   'P 1'
#
loop_
_entity.id
_entity.type
_entity.pdbx_description
1 polymer ?
#
loop_
_entity_poly.entity_id
_entity_poly.type
_entity_poly.pdbx_seq_one_letter_code
_entity_poly.pdbx_strand_id
1 'polypeptide(L)' 'DLPGVLDADGKLLTGLGTREVDALIADGTIQGGMLPKIHCALDAIKSGVGKSHIIDGRVQHAVLLELLTDAGVGTLLKS' A
#
# COMPACT_ATOMS: atom_id res chain seq x y z
N ASP A 1 6.60 0.59 12.42
CA ASP A 1 6.49 -0.38 11.33
C ASP A 1 5.11 -1.03 11.32
N LEU A 2 4.44 -0.95 10.17
CA LEU A 2 3.08 -1.45 9.93
C LEU A 2 3.11 -2.49 8.80
N PRO A 3 2.17 -3.44 8.78
CA PRO A 3 2.12 -4.46 7.73
C PRO A 3 1.78 -3.89 6.33
N GLY A 4 1.16 -2.71 6.29
CA GLY A 4 0.78 -1.99 5.09
C GLY A 4 -0.12 -0.81 5.45
N VAL A 5 -1.05 -0.45 4.56
CA VAL A 5 -2.12 0.50 4.83
C VAL A 5 -3.25 -0.21 5.58
N LEU A 6 -3.63 0.34 6.72
CA LEU A 6 -4.74 -0.16 7.53
C LEU A 6 -5.94 0.76 7.41
N ASP A 7 -7.16 0.21 7.46
CA ASP A 7 -8.37 1.00 7.68
C ASP A 7 -8.52 1.44 9.15
N ALA A 8 -9.60 2.16 9.45
CA ALA A 8 -9.90 2.64 10.80
C ALA A 8 -10.09 1.51 11.82
N ASP A 9 -10.48 0.31 11.38
CA ASP A 9 -10.64 -0.89 12.21
C ASP A 9 -9.34 -1.68 12.36
N GLY A 10 -8.24 -1.21 11.76
CA GLY A 10 -6.93 -1.84 11.82
C GLY A 10 -6.76 -3.02 10.84
N LYS A 11 -7.65 -3.16 9.85
CA LYS A 11 -7.59 -4.22 8.85
C LYS A 11 -6.73 -3.77 7.66
N LEU A 12 -5.90 -4.70 7.16
CA LEU A 12 -5.06 -4.47 6.00
C LEU A 12 -5.89 -4.24 4.73
N LEU A 13 -5.66 -3.11 4.08
CA LEU A 13 -6.22 -2.76 2.78
C LEU A 13 -5.27 -3.18 1.67
N THR A 14 -5.82 -3.68 0.56
CA THR A 14 -5.04 -4.08 -0.62
C THR A 14 -5.86 -3.93 -1.90
N GLY A 15 -5.18 -3.86 -3.04
CA GLY A 15 -5.81 -3.68 -4.35
C GLY A 15 -6.40 -2.28 -4.56
N LEU A 16 -5.84 -1.27 -3.90
CA LEU A 16 -6.31 0.11 -3.90
C LEU A 16 -5.98 0.81 -5.22
N GLY A 17 -6.97 1.46 -5.81
CA GLY A 17 -6.79 2.40 -6.90
C GLY A 17 -6.40 3.80 -6.41
N THR A 18 -5.88 4.63 -7.31
CA THR A 18 -5.44 6.01 -6.99
C THR A 18 -6.51 6.84 -6.27
N ARG A 19 -7.77 6.78 -6.72
CA ARG A 19 -8.89 7.51 -6.10
C ARG A 19 -9.22 7.05 -4.68
N GLU A 20 -9.12 5.75 -4.43
CA GLU A 20 -9.39 5.19 -3.10
C GLU A 20 -8.31 5.64 -2.12
N VAL A 21 -7.05 5.66 -2.56
CA VAL A 21 -5.94 6.16 -1.76
C VAL A 21 -6.10 7.66 -1.48
N ASP A 22 -6.46 8.47 -2.47
CA ASP A 22 -6.72 9.90 -2.27
C ASP A 22 -7.85 10.14 -1.25
N ALA A 23 -8.91 9.31 -1.27
CA ALA A 23 -9.99 9.37 -0.30
C ALA A 23 -9.53 9.00 1.12
N LEU A 24 -8.71 7.94 1.26
CA LEU A 24 -8.13 7.50 2.54
C LEU A 24 -7.12 8.51 3.13
N ILE A 25 -6.51 9.34 2.28
CA ILE A 25 -5.72 10.48 2.75
C ILE A 25 -6.65 11.59 3.25
N ALA A 26 -7.72 11.89 2.51
CA ALA A 26 -8.66 12.96 2.82
C ALA A 26 -9.47 12.69 4.10
N ASP A 27 -9.83 11.43 4.37
CA ASP A 27 -10.56 11.03 5.57
C ASP A 27 -9.67 10.85 6.82
N GLY A 28 -8.34 10.98 6.67
CA GLY A 28 -7.36 10.90 7.74
C GLY A 28 -6.92 9.47 8.11
N THR A 29 -7.41 8.44 7.42
CA THR A 29 -6.98 7.04 7.62
C THR A 29 -5.49 6.88 7.35
N ILE A 30 -5.00 7.43 6.23
CA ILE A 30 -3.57 7.47 5.89
C ILE A 30 -2.98 8.78 6.43
N GLN A 31 -2.17 8.66 7.46
CA GLN A 31 -1.57 9.81 8.14
C GLN A 31 -0.13 9.55 8.61
N GLY A 32 0.52 10.61 9.09
CA GLY A 32 1.87 10.56 9.66
C GLY A 32 2.93 10.06 8.67
N GLY A 33 3.82 9.18 9.13
CA GLY A 33 4.94 8.66 8.33
C GLY A 33 4.54 7.80 7.13
N MET A 34 3.26 7.45 6.99
CA MET A 34 2.75 6.70 5.84
C MET A 34 2.49 7.59 4.62
N LEU A 35 2.14 8.88 4.82
CA LEU A 35 1.90 9.85 3.75
C LEU A 35 3.04 9.92 2.72
N PRO A 36 4.32 10.12 3.11
CA PRO A 36 5.40 10.21 2.12
C PRO A 36 5.62 8.89 1.37
N LYS A 37 5.33 7.73 1.99
CA LYS A 37 5.43 6.42 1.33
C LYS A 37 4.34 6.25 0.28
N ILE A 38 3.11 6.66 0.63
CA ILE A 38 1.95 6.58 -0.24
C ILE A 38 2.07 7.57 -1.40
N HIS A 39 2.51 8.80 -1.16
CA HIS A 39 2.75 9.76 -2.24
C HIS A 39 3.80 9.25 -3.23
N CYS A 40 4.92 8.72 -2.75
CA CYS A 40 5.93 8.11 -3.63
C CYS A 40 5.35 6.96 -4.48
N ALA A 41 4.55 6.08 -3.88
CA ALA A 41 3.90 4.99 -4.59
C ALA A 41 2.87 5.50 -5.61
N LEU A 42 2.05 6.49 -5.25
CA LEU A 42 1.08 7.12 -6.15
C LEU A 42 1.77 7.83 -7.31
N ASP A 43 2.85 8.57 -7.07
CA ASP A 43 3.61 9.26 -8.09
C ASP A 43 4.19 8.27 -9.11
N ALA A 44 4.69 7.12 -8.62
CA ALA A 44 5.15 6.04 -9.49
C ALA A 44 4.01 5.48 -10.37
N ILE A 45 2.84 5.20 -9.78
CA ILE A 45 1.66 4.72 -10.53
C ILE A 45 1.21 5.75 -11.57
N LYS A 46 1.10 7.02 -11.17
CA LYS A 46 0.73 8.15 -12.06
C LYS A 46 1.76 8.36 -13.19
N SER A 47 3.01 7.95 -12.97
CA SER A 47 4.09 8.00 -13.96
C SER A 47 4.17 6.75 -14.86
N GLY A 48 3.19 5.84 -14.78
CA GLY A 48 3.08 4.68 -15.68
C GLY A 48 3.52 3.35 -15.08
N VAL A 49 3.86 3.28 -13.80
CA VAL A 49 4.06 1.99 -13.11
C VAL A 49 2.70 1.31 -12.96
N GLY A 50 2.60 0.04 -13.37
CA GLY A 50 1.31 -0.68 -13.33
C GLY A 50 0.85 -1.03 -11.92
N LYS A 51 1.78 -1.38 -11.03
CA LYS A 51 1.53 -1.83 -9.65
C LYS A 51 2.65 -1.39 -8.73
N SER A 52 2.30 -0.98 -7.51
CA SER A 52 3.24 -0.62 -6.44
C SER A 52 2.83 -1.32 -5.16
N HIS A 53 3.80 -1.85 -4.42
CA HIS A 53 3.55 -2.70 -3.26
C HIS A 53 4.17 -2.09 -2.01
N ILE A 54 3.38 -1.95 -0.95
CA ILE A 54 3.84 -1.57 0.40
C ILE A 54 3.75 -2.80 1.27
N ILE A 55 4.89 -3.35 1.67
CA ILE A 55 5.00 -4.63 2.39
C ILE A 55 5.72 -4.48 3.72
N ASP A 56 5.44 -5.39 4.65
CA ASP A 56 6.16 -5.49 5.92
C ASP A 56 7.55 -6.10 5.74
N GLY A 57 8.60 -5.27 5.81
CA GLY A 57 9.98 -5.73 5.73
C GLY A 57 10.43 -6.65 6.88
N ARG A 58 9.65 -6.77 7.96
CA ARG A 58 9.97 -7.67 9.09
C ARG A 58 9.53 -9.11 8.84
N VAL A 59 8.64 -9.33 7.87
CA VAL A 59 8.21 -10.67 7.47
C VAL A 59 9.34 -11.33 6.70
N GLN A 60 9.75 -12.53 7.14
CA GLN A 60 10.80 -13.27 6.46
C GLN A 60 10.36 -13.59 5.03
N HIS A 61 11.21 -13.29 4.06
CA HIS A 61 10.92 -13.47 2.63
C HIS A 61 9.74 -12.62 2.11
N ALA A 62 9.41 -11.48 2.73
CA ALA A 62 8.27 -10.63 2.34
C ALA A 62 8.19 -10.37 0.83
N VAL A 63 9.33 -10.07 0.19
CA VAL A 63 9.39 -9.83 -1.27
C VAL A 63 8.98 -11.06 -2.07
N LEU A 64 9.45 -12.25 -1.68
CA LEU A 64 9.10 -13.49 -2.37
C LEU A 64 7.63 -13.84 -2.18
N LEU A 65 7.11 -13.66 -0.95
CA LEU A 65 5.70 -13.89 -0.66
C LEU A 65 4.80 -12.96 -1.47
N GLU A 66 5.16 -11.68 -1.58
CA GLU A 66 4.41 -10.70 -2.36
C GLU A 66 4.42 -11.02 -3.87
N LEU A 67 5.52 -11.53 -4.40
CA LEU A 67 5.66 -11.83 -5.83
C LEU A 67 5.11 -13.20 -6.24
N LEU A 68 5.19 -14.19 -5.36
CA LEU A 68 4.93 -15.61 -5.68
C LEU A 68 3.59 -16.12 -5.10
N THR A 69 2.78 -15.24 -4.51
CA THR A 69 1.45 -15.60 -4.01
C THR A 69 0.40 -14.60 -4.48
N ASP A 70 -0.80 -15.08 -4.77
CA ASP A 70 -1.92 -14.20 -5.16
C ASP A 70 -2.48 -13.40 -3.99
N ALA A 71 -2.32 -13.92 -2.76
CA ALA A 71 -2.79 -13.25 -1.55
C ALA A 71 -1.93 -12.03 -1.19
N GLY A 72 -0.61 -12.10 -1.44
CA GLY A 72 0.34 -11.10 -0.98
C GLY A 72 0.43 -11.03 0.56
N VAL A 73 1.28 -10.15 1.06
CA VAL A 73 1.50 -9.89 2.49
C VAL A 73 1.40 -8.40 2.86
N GLY A 74 1.08 -7.54 1.90
CA GLY A 74 0.97 -6.09 2.11
C GLY A 74 -0.15 -5.43 1.31
N THR A 75 0.01 -4.13 1.09
CA THR A 75 -0.93 -3.30 0.34
C THR A 75 -0.45 -3.16 -1.10
N LEU A 76 -1.26 -3.64 -2.03
CA LEU A 76 -1.10 -3.40 -3.46
C LEU A 76 -1.83 -2.10 -3.87
N LEU A 77 -1.10 -1.20 -4.50
CA LEU A 77 -1.64 -0.07 -5.27
C LEU A 77 -1.61 -0.43 -6.76
N LYS A 78 -2.68 -0.10 -7.47
CA LYS A 78 -2.81 -0.32 -8.91
C LYS A 78 -3.26 0.96 -9.63
N SER A 79 -2.85 1.07 -10.89
CA SER A 79 -3.32 2.10 -11.81
C SER A 79 -4.84 2.09 -11.97
#